data_AF-A0A8T5UG04-F1
#
_entry.id   AF-A0A8T5UG04-F1
#
_cell.length_a   1.000
_cell.length_b   1.000
_cell.length_c   1.000
_cell.angle_alpha   90.00
_cell.angle_beta   90.00
_cell.angle_gamma   90.00
#
_symmetry.space_group_name_H-M   'P 1'
#
loop_
_entity.id
_entity.type
_entity.pdbx_description
1 polymer ?
#
loop_
_entity_poly.entity_id
_entity_poly.type
_entity_poly.pdbx_seq_one_letter_code
_entity_poly.pdbx_strand_id
1 'polypeptide(L)'
;VMEIPSLMRVMNNYYYKKTAIQKQLKPLILNRFKESMKIVTDNRDWLHTIPSALGTLSDDFTSKSDSFKFPDGIILFEAWMNLGYEAMFPRIALHYKFPGILKGEKTRNLFHFIFSTSRGFGFPIYFKPSFYGNKLKQLKVLEPIFKWVHNICHKANQALFIVSERFNIKRHHPGEFESVIISEYKKNQFKGIDTLLHGYFTRDPKLLGTFNNLETALENISFSYSIGDHAMSIENTTTTSIPPLSVKLLTNDLIIEKYNIDFYAYILNLLEFKKILVKEIVKCKRKKKEIMKKLSIFDKILLRLNRSKTRSHLIFYEYIKKEKSAQLMEDLLNMIWTTPLYTHTIHNPIKQELKYIEFLKEFEKNTVDSIFSLYIAYFERKNNITFEENLVLEKIDNLRDKMAQMWLYFKERQFNAALRKLNLFSSLSVMDENYVDIVNKNIDELIPIFSIYELFHRSLAQSVYPEADPQIRRFGAYLASFLTSRYNPIGVNLMILFNKLAFNNWSQLILKNQLNQKELFKVILNLPLWKHIPNHIKDLILKY
;
A
#
# COMPACT_ATOMS: atom_id res chain seq x y z
N VAL A 1 21.51 12.00 -5.29
CA VAL A 1 21.63 12.13 -6.78
C VAL A 1 20.52 11.40 -7.51
N MET A 2 20.42 10.06 -7.40
CA MET A 2 19.48 9.28 -8.22
C MET A 2 17.98 9.44 -7.85
N GLU A 3 17.67 10.09 -6.73
CA GLU A 3 16.28 10.42 -6.32
C GLU A 3 15.68 11.56 -7.14
N ILE A 4 16.51 12.53 -7.54
CA ILE A 4 16.09 13.68 -8.35
C ILE A 4 15.52 13.22 -9.71
N PRO A 5 16.23 12.37 -10.50
CA PRO A 5 15.66 11.75 -11.70
C PRO A 5 14.36 10.97 -11.46
N SER A 6 14.24 10.26 -10.33
CA SER A 6 13.05 9.48 -10.00
C SER A 6 11.83 10.38 -9.78
N LEU A 7 11.99 11.45 -9.00
CA LEU A 7 10.97 12.50 -8.79
C LEU A 7 10.54 13.09 -10.14
N MET A 8 11.49 13.54 -10.97
CA MET A 8 11.20 14.14 -12.28
C MET A 8 10.45 13.18 -13.21
N ARG A 9 10.78 11.89 -13.17
CA ARG A 9 10.08 10.87 -13.95
C ARG A 9 8.64 10.70 -13.50
N VAL A 10 8.39 10.65 -12.19
CA VAL A 10 7.01 10.55 -11.64
C VAL A 10 6.20 11.77 -12.05
N MET A 11 6.74 12.99 -11.89
CA MET A 11 6.08 14.22 -12.32
C MET A 11 5.81 14.23 -13.83
N ASN A 12 6.80 13.92 -14.65
CA ASN A 12 6.66 13.92 -16.11
C ASN A 12 5.61 12.90 -16.60
N ASN A 13 5.58 11.70 -16.01
CA ASN A 13 4.55 10.70 -16.29
C ASN A 13 3.15 11.15 -15.84
N TYR A 14 3.07 11.77 -14.65
CA TYR A 14 1.83 12.33 -14.12
C TYR A 14 1.26 13.40 -15.05
N TYR A 15 2.05 14.43 -15.40
CA TYR A 15 1.60 15.51 -16.27
C TYR A 15 1.27 15.02 -17.70
N TYR A 16 2.00 14.02 -18.21
CA TYR A 16 1.64 13.36 -19.47
C TYR A 16 0.25 12.74 -19.41
N LYS A 17 -0.04 11.93 -18.38
CA LYS A 17 -1.35 11.29 -18.18
C LYS A 17 -2.46 12.32 -17.92
N LYS A 18 -2.21 13.31 -17.06
CA LYS A 18 -3.12 14.43 -16.78
C LYS A 18 -3.51 15.13 -18.07
N THR A 19 -2.53 15.44 -18.92
CA THR A 19 -2.77 16.07 -20.24
C THR A 19 -3.56 15.14 -21.17
N ALA A 20 -3.26 13.85 -21.20
CA ALA A 20 -3.98 12.88 -22.03
C ALA A 20 -5.45 12.75 -21.62
N ILE A 21 -5.71 12.62 -20.31
CA ILE A 21 -7.08 12.58 -19.74
C ILE A 21 -7.79 13.90 -20.03
N GLN A 22 -7.17 15.04 -19.78
CA GLN A 22 -7.75 16.35 -20.09
C GLN A 22 -8.09 16.49 -21.57
N LYS A 23 -7.26 15.98 -22.50
CA LYS A 23 -7.57 16.00 -23.94
C LYS A 23 -8.75 15.10 -24.30
N GLN A 24 -8.93 13.97 -23.62
CA GLN A 24 -10.08 13.09 -23.80
C GLN A 24 -11.37 13.68 -23.22
N LEU A 25 -11.28 14.28 -22.03
CA LEU A 25 -12.42 14.83 -21.30
C LEU A 25 -12.85 16.20 -21.82
N LYS A 26 -11.92 17.06 -22.26
CA LYS A 26 -12.22 18.41 -22.76
C LYS A 26 -13.36 18.44 -23.78
N PRO A 27 -13.41 17.60 -24.83
CA PRO A 27 -14.54 17.58 -25.76
C PRO A 27 -15.83 17.08 -25.11
N LEU A 28 -15.78 16.11 -24.19
CA LEU A 28 -16.94 15.62 -23.45
C LEU A 28 -17.52 16.69 -22.52
N ILE A 29 -16.65 17.39 -21.79
CA ILE A 29 -16.99 18.53 -20.94
C ILE A 29 -17.57 19.64 -21.81
N LEU A 30 -16.94 20.02 -22.92
CA LEU A 30 -17.45 21.06 -23.81
C LEU A 30 -18.81 20.69 -24.42
N ASN A 31 -19.02 19.43 -24.81
CA ASN A 31 -20.32 18.95 -25.31
C ASN A 31 -21.37 18.94 -24.21
N ARG A 32 -21.04 18.43 -23.03
CA ARG A 32 -21.95 18.37 -21.87
C ARG A 32 -22.24 19.76 -21.32
N PHE A 33 -21.30 20.69 -21.33
CA PHE A 33 -21.53 22.10 -21.03
C PHE A 33 -22.33 22.77 -22.14
N LYS A 34 -22.16 22.43 -23.41
CA LYS A 34 -23.01 22.98 -24.49
C LYS A 34 -24.46 22.50 -24.37
N GLU A 35 -24.67 21.24 -24.00
CA GLU A 35 -25.98 20.65 -23.70
C GLU A 35 -26.56 21.19 -22.39
N SER A 36 -25.74 21.30 -21.34
CA SER A 36 -26.15 21.86 -20.05
C SER A 36 -26.41 23.36 -20.18
N MET A 37 -25.65 24.10 -20.97
CA MET A 37 -25.91 25.51 -21.29
C MET A 37 -27.22 25.65 -22.07
N LYS A 38 -27.57 24.71 -22.96
CA LYS A 38 -28.90 24.65 -23.59
C LYS A 38 -30.01 24.41 -22.56
N ILE A 39 -29.83 23.46 -21.64
CA ILE A 39 -30.80 23.15 -20.57
C ILE A 39 -30.89 24.31 -19.55
N VAL A 40 -29.79 25.01 -19.32
CA VAL A 40 -29.67 26.15 -18.39
C VAL A 40 -30.24 27.43 -19.02
N THR A 41 -30.13 27.64 -20.33
CA THR A 41 -30.85 28.72 -21.03
C THR A 41 -32.37 28.54 -20.93
N ASP A 42 -32.84 27.30 -20.82
CA ASP A 42 -34.27 27.00 -20.70
C ASP A 42 -34.79 27.18 -19.25
N ASN A 43 -33.94 27.05 -18.22
CA ASN A 43 -34.36 27.04 -16.80
C ASN A 43 -33.90 28.22 -15.91
N ARG A 44 -33.22 29.24 -16.45
CA ARG A 44 -32.88 30.55 -15.81
C ARG A 44 -32.20 30.55 -14.42
N ASP A 45 -31.85 29.42 -13.82
CA ASP A 45 -31.14 29.36 -12.53
C ASP A 45 -29.77 28.67 -12.66
N TRP A 46 -28.77 29.47 -13.03
CA TRP A 46 -27.45 29.01 -13.50
C TRP A 46 -26.44 28.76 -12.38
N LEU A 47 -26.66 29.38 -11.21
CA LEU A 47 -25.73 29.35 -10.06
C LEU A 47 -25.75 28.02 -9.30
N HIS A 48 -26.85 27.27 -9.34
CA HIS A 48 -26.97 25.97 -8.65
C HIS A 48 -26.41 24.76 -9.44
N THR A 49 -26.26 24.88 -10.76
CA THR A 49 -25.87 23.75 -11.63
C THR A 49 -24.37 23.52 -11.78
N ILE A 50 -23.54 24.55 -11.56
CA ILE A 50 -22.08 24.45 -11.77
C ILE A 50 -21.41 23.51 -10.74
N PRO A 51 -21.70 23.58 -9.43
CA PRO A 51 -21.11 22.67 -8.46
C PRO A 51 -21.50 21.20 -8.68
N SER A 52 -22.74 20.93 -9.12
CA SER A 52 -23.22 19.56 -9.41
C SER A 52 -22.60 18.96 -10.68
N ALA A 53 -22.33 19.78 -11.69
CA ALA A 53 -21.61 19.36 -12.90
C ALA A 53 -20.11 19.10 -12.62
N LEU A 54 -19.50 19.88 -11.73
CA LEU A 54 -18.13 19.65 -11.25
C LEU A 54 -18.04 18.40 -10.37
N GLY A 55 -19.04 18.15 -9.51
CA GLY A 55 -19.14 16.95 -8.68
C GLY A 55 -19.38 15.65 -9.47
N THR A 56 -20.02 15.71 -10.64
CA THR A 56 -20.13 14.54 -11.54
C THR A 56 -18.86 14.30 -12.37
N LEU A 57 -18.01 15.33 -12.54
CA LEU A 57 -16.70 15.18 -13.18
C LEU A 57 -15.66 14.58 -12.24
N SER A 58 -15.74 14.82 -10.92
CA SER A 58 -14.82 14.20 -9.95
C SER A 58 -14.91 12.67 -9.93
N ASP A 59 -16.12 12.12 -10.08
CA ASP A 59 -16.35 10.67 -10.19
C ASP A 59 -15.65 10.05 -11.42
N ASP A 60 -15.51 10.81 -12.51
CA ASP A 60 -14.79 10.42 -13.72
C ASP A 60 -13.26 10.60 -13.60
N PHE A 61 -12.79 11.53 -12.75
CA PHE A 61 -11.35 11.69 -12.45
C PHE A 61 -10.80 10.59 -11.54
N THR A 62 -11.64 10.03 -10.66
CA THR A 62 -11.31 8.83 -9.89
C THR A 62 -11.38 7.59 -10.79
N SER A 63 -10.35 7.41 -11.63
CA SER A 63 -10.21 6.18 -12.39
C SER A 63 -10.30 4.97 -11.45
N LYS A 64 -11.06 3.94 -11.83
CA LYS A 64 -11.19 2.64 -11.10
C LYS A 64 -9.86 1.87 -10.96
N SER A 65 -8.74 2.53 -11.22
CA SER A 65 -7.38 2.02 -11.23
C SER A 65 -6.37 2.94 -10.55
N ASP A 66 -6.75 3.94 -9.76
CA ASP A 66 -5.74 4.60 -8.91
C ASP A 66 -5.35 3.68 -7.75
N SER A 67 -4.06 3.62 -7.45
CA SER A 67 -3.49 2.76 -6.39
C SER A 67 -3.65 3.35 -5.00
N PHE A 68 -4.06 4.61 -4.90
CA PHE A 68 -4.39 5.22 -3.63
C PHE A 68 -5.76 4.76 -3.20
N LYS A 69 -5.80 4.15 -2.02
CA LYS A 69 -7.07 3.86 -1.36
C LYS A 69 -7.71 5.13 -0.84
N PHE A 70 -6.91 6.15 -0.48
CA PHE A 70 -7.41 7.44 -0.01
C PHE A 70 -7.92 8.26 -1.22
N PRO A 71 -9.21 8.62 -1.26
CA PRO A 71 -9.76 9.42 -2.37
C PRO A 71 -9.09 10.79 -2.47
N ASP A 72 -8.79 11.23 -3.69
CA ASP A 72 -8.18 12.53 -3.99
C ASP A 72 -6.80 12.79 -3.37
N GLY A 73 -6.15 11.77 -2.82
CA GLY A 73 -4.82 11.91 -2.22
C GLY A 73 -3.73 12.40 -3.18
N ILE A 74 -3.95 12.24 -4.48
CA ILE A 74 -3.04 12.71 -5.53
C ILE A 74 -2.82 14.22 -5.51
N ILE A 75 -3.81 15.00 -5.04
CA ILE A 75 -3.73 16.46 -4.95
C ILE A 75 -2.63 16.85 -3.95
N LEU A 76 -2.60 16.20 -2.79
CA LEU A 76 -1.57 16.43 -1.77
C LEU A 76 -0.18 16.07 -2.28
N PHE A 77 -0.04 14.91 -2.94
CA PHE A 77 1.25 14.46 -3.43
C PHE A 77 1.75 15.28 -4.63
N GLU A 78 0.88 15.75 -5.52
CA GLU A 78 1.23 16.72 -6.57
C GLU A 78 1.79 18.00 -5.96
N ALA A 79 1.08 18.58 -5.00
CA ALA A 79 1.54 19.80 -4.35
C ALA A 79 2.84 19.62 -3.58
N TRP A 80 3.01 18.47 -2.92
CA TRP A 80 4.26 18.11 -2.24
C TRP A 80 5.42 17.98 -3.24
N MET A 81 5.23 17.29 -4.38
CA MET A 81 6.26 17.21 -5.43
C MET A 81 6.69 18.57 -5.97
N ASN A 82 5.78 19.56 -6.00
CA ASN A 82 6.08 20.92 -6.42
C ASN A 82 7.04 21.67 -5.46
N LEU A 83 7.28 21.16 -4.24
CA LEU A 83 8.28 21.71 -3.31
C LEU A 83 9.74 21.37 -3.71
N GLY A 84 9.95 20.60 -4.79
CA GLY A 84 11.29 20.34 -5.31
C GLY A 84 12.09 19.35 -4.46
N TYR A 85 13.31 19.71 -4.07
CA TYR A 85 14.22 18.77 -3.40
C TYR A 85 13.71 18.33 -2.01
N GLU A 86 12.93 19.16 -1.31
CA GLU A 86 12.34 18.81 -0.01
C GLU A 86 11.34 17.64 -0.13
N ALA A 87 10.70 17.51 -1.30
CA ALA A 87 9.78 16.41 -1.58
C ALA A 87 10.49 15.05 -1.71
N MET A 88 11.81 15.03 -1.80
CA MET A 88 12.59 13.80 -1.89
C MET A 88 12.69 13.06 -0.56
N PHE A 89 12.33 13.65 0.57
CA PHE A 89 12.49 13.00 1.87
C PHE A 89 11.15 12.83 2.58
N PRO A 90 11.00 11.78 3.41
CA PRO A 90 9.82 11.66 4.24
C PRO A 90 9.84 12.79 5.28
N ARG A 91 8.72 13.48 5.48
CA ARG A 91 8.61 14.52 6.53
C ARG A 91 8.22 13.96 7.89
N ILE A 92 7.43 12.89 7.90
CA ILE A 92 6.90 12.27 9.11
C ILE A 92 7.05 10.75 9.00
N ALA A 93 7.49 10.14 10.09
CA ALA A 93 7.42 8.71 10.33
C ALA A 93 6.30 8.44 11.35
N LEU A 94 5.53 7.36 11.16
CA LEU A 94 4.49 6.94 12.08
C LEU A 94 4.86 5.63 12.73
N HIS A 95 4.73 5.55 14.05
CA HIS A 95 4.97 4.33 14.82
C HIS A 95 3.65 3.76 15.32
N TYR A 96 3.39 2.50 14.97
CA TYR A 96 2.26 1.74 15.45
C TYR A 96 2.74 0.55 16.28
N LYS A 97 2.08 0.28 17.40
CA LYS A 97 2.34 -0.89 18.24
C LYS A 97 1.31 -1.98 17.92
N PHE A 98 1.79 -3.23 17.81
CA PHE A 98 0.97 -4.41 17.59
C PHE A 98 1.40 -5.56 18.53
N PRO A 99 0.50 -6.48 18.92
CA PRO A 99 0.88 -7.62 19.75
C PRO A 99 1.77 -8.60 19.00
N GLY A 100 2.73 -9.23 19.69
CA GLY A 100 3.54 -10.30 19.10
C GLY A 100 2.71 -11.56 18.82
N ILE A 101 2.93 -12.19 17.66
CA ILE A 101 2.28 -13.47 17.31
C ILE A 101 3.29 -14.62 17.14
N LEU A 102 4.57 -14.30 16.97
CA LEU A 102 5.63 -15.28 16.87
C LEU A 102 6.03 -15.82 18.25
N LYS A 103 6.58 -17.03 18.28
CA LYS A 103 7.02 -17.66 19.53
C LYS A 103 8.07 -16.79 20.23
N GLY A 104 7.73 -16.31 21.43
CA GLY A 104 8.62 -15.49 22.25
C GLY A 104 8.65 -14.00 21.89
N GLU A 105 7.88 -13.56 20.89
CA GLU A 105 7.67 -12.15 20.58
C GLU A 105 6.71 -11.53 21.60
N LYS A 106 7.02 -10.34 22.10
CA LYS A 106 6.16 -9.58 23.02
C LYS A 106 5.32 -8.56 22.26
N THR A 107 6.01 -7.68 21.53
CA THR A 107 5.42 -6.55 20.81
C THR A 107 6.09 -6.37 19.47
N ARG A 108 5.31 -5.93 18.49
CA ARG A 108 5.75 -5.65 17.13
C ARG A 108 5.54 -4.16 16.86
N ASN A 109 6.60 -3.46 16.49
CA ASN A 109 6.60 -2.03 16.22
C ASN A 109 6.70 -1.82 14.71
N LEU A 110 5.68 -1.24 14.11
CA LEU A 110 5.66 -0.89 12.70
C LEU A 110 6.01 0.60 12.57
N PHE A 111 7.08 0.90 11.83
CA PHE A 111 7.44 2.26 11.45
C PHE A 111 7.09 2.48 10.00
N HIS A 112 6.20 3.44 9.74
CA HIS A 112 5.65 3.75 8.42
C HIS A 112 6.20 5.09 7.93
N PHE A 113 6.73 5.10 6.71
CA PHE A 113 7.32 6.26 6.06
C PHE A 113 6.57 6.54 4.76
N ILE A 114 6.23 7.80 4.55
CA ILE A 114 5.43 8.23 3.42
C ILE A 114 6.26 9.16 2.55
N PHE A 115 6.35 8.82 1.27
CA PHE A 115 7.12 9.55 0.27
C PHE A 115 6.18 10.21 -0.73
N SER A 116 6.53 11.40 -1.22
CA SER A 116 5.76 12.10 -2.25
C SER A 116 5.75 11.41 -3.62
N THR A 117 6.73 10.54 -3.89
CA THR A 117 6.93 9.88 -5.17
C THR A 117 7.34 8.43 -5.02
N SER A 118 7.00 7.61 -6.02
CA SER A 118 7.57 6.28 -6.11
C SER A 118 9.08 6.31 -6.32
N ARG A 119 9.80 5.56 -5.48
CA ARG A 119 11.25 5.49 -5.38
C ARG A 119 11.86 4.36 -6.22
N GLY A 120 11.02 3.52 -6.85
CA GLY A 120 11.45 2.39 -7.69
C GLY A 120 12.23 2.78 -8.96
N PHE A 121 13.12 1.88 -9.39
CA PHE A 121 14.09 2.01 -10.50
C PHE A 121 14.43 3.45 -10.90
N GLY A 122 15.41 4.03 -10.21
CA GLY A 122 16.17 5.16 -10.71
C GLY A 122 17.00 4.70 -11.90
N PHE A 123 16.41 4.68 -13.11
CA PHE A 123 17.24 4.61 -14.29
C PHE A 123 18.01 5.93 -14.38
N PRO A 124 19.34 5.90 -14.54
CA PRO A 124 20.07 7.10 -14.85
C PRO A 124 19.50 7.71 -16.13
N ILE A 125 19.32 9.02 -16.06
CA ILE A 125 18.75 9.83 -17.12
C ILE A 125 19.49 9.53 -18.42
N TYR A 126 18.72 9.35 -19.50
CA TYR A 126 19.25 9.14 -20.83
C TYR A 126 20.18 10.29 -21.21
N PHE A 127 21.47 9.99 -21.32
CA PHE A 127 22.43 10.86 -21.99
C PHE A 127 22.95 10.23 -23.27
N LYS A 128 23.43 11.04 -24.22
CA LYS A 128 24.08 10.54 -25.43
C LYS A 128 25.36 9.76 -25.06
N PRO A 129 25.82 8.78 -25.87
CA PRO A 129 27.09 8.08 -25.65
C PRO A 129 28.29 9.00 -25.36
N SER A 130 28.29 10.21 -25.94
CA SER A 130 29.31 11.26 -25.71
C SER A 130 29.32 11.84 -24.29
N PHE A 131 28.20 11.83 -23.57
CA PHE A 131 28.12 12.25 -22.17
C PHE A 131 28.84 11.28 -21.24
N TYR A 132 28.88 9.99 -21.59
CA TYR A 132 29.66 8.97 -20.87
C TYR A 132 31.15 9.02 -21.26
N GLY A 133 31.62 10.17 -21.76
CA GLY A 133 32.90 10.45 -22.39
C GLY A 133 34.13 10.23 -21.51
N ASN A 134 34.35 8.99 -21.08
CA ASN A 134 35.61 8.55 -20.52
C ASN A 134 36.61 8.37 -21.68
N LYS A 135 37.55 9.30 -21.81
CA LYS A 135 38.76 9.14 -22.62
C LYS A 135 39.72 8.14 -21.94
N LEU A 136 39.28 6.91 -21.69
CA LEU A 136 40.17 5.81 -21.30
C LEU A 136 40.36 4.90 -22.52
N LYS A 137 41.60 4.80 -23.02
CA LYS A 137 41.95 4.05 -24.25
C LYS A 137 41.43 2.61 -24.25
N GLN A 138 41.22 2.00 -23.08
CA GLN A 138 40.76 0.62 -22.91
C GLN A 138 39.24 0.43 -23.13
N LEU A 139 38.44 1.51 -23.16
CA LEU A 139 36.96 1.41 -23.30
C LEU A 139 36.45 1.32 -24.75
N LYS A 140 37.26 1.62 -25.77
CA LYS A 140 36.86 1.43 -27.19
C LYS A 140 36.46 -0.01 -27.50
N VAL A 141 37.12 -0.98 -26.85
CA VAL A 141 36.84 -2.42 -27.02
C VAL A 141 35.51 -2.81 -26.36
N LEU A 142 35.12 -2.11 -25.29
CA LEU A 142 33.89 -2.38 -24.55
C LEU A 142 32.69 -1.52 -25.01
N GLU A 143 32.93 -0.53 -25.88
CA GLU A 143 31.90 0.36 -26.45
C GLU A 143 30.74 -0.40 -27.14
N PRO A 144 30.97 -1.49 -27.90
CA PRO A 144 29.88 -2.29 -28.46
C PRO A 144 29.00 -2.93 -27.37
N ILE A 145 29.61 -3.38 -26.28
CA ILE A 145 28.90 -3.96 -25.13
C ILE A 145 28.06 -2.87 -24.45
N PHE A 146 28.61 -1.66 -24.25
CA PHE A 146 27.84 -0.55 -23.69
C PHE A 146 26.67 -0.11 -24.57
N LYS A 147 26.87 -0.04 -25.90
CA LYS A 147 25.78 0.23 -26.85
C LYS A 147 24.72 -0.88 -26.85
N TRP A 148 25.14 -2.12 -26.69
CA TRP A 148 24.24 -3.27 -26.62
C TRP A 148 23.40 -3.27 -25.34
N VAL A 149 24.04 -3.08 -24.18
CA VAL A 149 23.36 -2.94 -22.88
C VAL A 149 22.42 -1.74 -22.89
N HIS A 150 22.86 -0.61 -23.44
CA HIS A 150 22.03 0.57 -23.67
C HIS A 150 20.79 0.24 -24.51
N ASN A 151 20.97 -0.43 -25.65
CA ASN A 151 19.87 -0.82 -26.53
C ASN A 151 18.90 -1.80 -25.87
N ILE A 152 19.39 -2.76 -25.07
CA ILE A 152 18.54 -3.71 -24.35
C ILE A 152 17.73 -3.00 -23.27
N CYS A 153 18.36 -2.18 -22.42
CA CYS A 153 17.64 -1.43 -21.39
C CYS A 153 16.63 -0.46 -22.01
N HIS A 154 16.97 0.17 -23.14
CA HIS A 154 16.07 1.06 -23.87
C HIS A 154 14.89 0.31 -24.49
N LYS A 155 15.14 -0.79 -25.19
CA LYS A 155 14.09 -1.65 -25.76
C LYS A 155 13.22 -2.29 -24.68
N ALA A 156 13.79 -2.67 -23.53
CA ALA A 156 13.03 -3.14 -22.38
C ALA A 156 12.12 -2.04 -21.81
N ASN A 157 12.58 -0.79 -21.72
CA ASN A 157 11.74 0.32 -21.25
C ASN A 157 10.63 0.68 -22.26
N GLN A 158 10.93 0.67 -23.56
CA GLN A 158 9.92 0.83 -24.61
C GLN A 158 8.92 -0.32 -24.61
N ALA A 159 9.37 -1.57 -24.47
CA ALA A 159 8.50 -2.73 -24.35
C ALA A 159 7.63 -2.62 -23.09
N LEU A 160 8.19 -2.24 -21.94
CA LEU A 160 7.43 -1.96 -20.73
C LEU A 160 6.43 -0.82 -20.93
N PHE A 161 6.69 0.15 -21.81
CA PHE A 161 5.77 1.24 -22.12
C PHE A 161 4.62 0.75 -22.99
N ILE A 162 4.93 0.07 -24.10
CA ILE A 162 3.95 -0.49 -25.04
C ILE A 162 3.07 -1.56 -24.36
N VAL A 163 3.67 -2.46 -23.57
CA VAL A 163 2.94 -3.44 -22.75
C VAL A 163 2.09 -2.72 -21.70
N SER A 164 2.61 -1.68 -21.04
CA SER A 164 1.80 -0.93 -20.07
C SER A 164 0.61 -0.20 -20.69
N GLU A 165 0.76 0.36 -21.89
CA GLU A 165 -0.35 0.97 -22.64
C GLU A 165 -1.36 -0.09 -23.09
N ARG A 166 -0.89 -1.23 -23.62
CA ARG A 166 -1.75 -2.32 -24.10
C ARG A 166 -2.54 -3.00 -22.98
N PHE A 167 -1.97 -3.13 -21.80
CA PHE A 167 -2.59 -3.81 -20.65
C PHE A 167 -3.09 -2.84 -19.57
N ASN A 168 -3.04 -1.53 -19.81
CA ASN A 168 -3.43 -0.50 -18.86
C ASN A 168 -2.76 -0.67 -17.47
N ILE A 169 -1.50 -1.10 -17.46
CA ILE A 169 -0.76 -1.43 -16.24
C ILE A 169 -0.42 -0.13 -15.49
N LYS A 170 -0.79 -0.09 -14.22
CA LYS A 170 -0.47 0.99 -13.26
C LYS A 170 1.06 1.24 -13.24
N ARG A 171 1.51 2.45 -13.62
CA ARG A 171 2.91 2.90 -13.51
C ARG A 171 3.02 3.90 -12.36
N HIS A 172 4.15 3.84 -11.63
CA HIS A 172 4.65 4.76 -10.59
C HIS A 172 3.75 5.97 -10.31
N HIS A 173 3.00 5.89 -9.21
CA HIS A 173 2.05 6.92 -8.80
C HIS A 173 2.69 7.85 -7.74
N PRO A 174 2.21 9.10 -7.59
CA PRO A 174 2.69 10.03 -6.55
C PRO A 174 2.20 9.60 -5.17
N GLY A 175 3.09 9.29 -4.23
CA GLY A 175 2.74 8.71 -2.94
C GLY A 175 3.21 7.25 -2.81
N GLU A 176 4.21 6.97 -1.99
CA GLU A 176 4.64 5.59 -1.68
C GLU A 176 4.71 5.38 -0.16
N PHE A 177 4.29 4.19 0.26
CA PHE A 177 4.14 3.78 1.66
C PHE A 177 5.14 2.66 1.93
N GLU A 178 6.22 3.00 2.63
CA GLU A 178 7.28 2.05 3.01
C GLU A 178 7.24 1.80 4.51
N SER A 179 7.63 0.60 4.92
CA SER A 179 7.58 0.23 6.33
C SER A 179 8.83 -0.53 6.77
N VAL A 180 9.14 -0.44 8.05
CA VAL A 180 10.08 -1.34 8.73
C VAL A 180 9.42 -1.85 10.00
N ILE A 181 9.65 -3.13 10.30
CA ILE A 181 9.13 -3.75 11.51
C ILE A 181 10.29 -4.02 12.47
N ILE A 182 10.10 -3.64 13.73
CA ILE A 182 10.99 -3.98 14.84
C ILE A 182 10.21 -4.75 15.89
N SER A 183 10.54 -6.01 16.06
CA SER A 183 9.91 -6.91 17.03
C SER A 183 10.76 -7.03 18.29
N GLU A 184 10.13 -6.81 19.44
CA GLU A 184 10.71 -7.10 20.76
C GLU A 184 10.39 -8.55 21.15
N TYR A 185 11.42 -9.29 21.56
CA TYR A 185 11.32 -10.65 22.06
C TYR A 185 11.65 -10.75 23.55
N LYS A 186 11.36 -11.91 24.14
CA LYS A 186 11.86 -12.28 25.47
C LYS A 186 13.37 -12.09 25.57
N LYS A 187 13.86 -11.86 26.80
CA LYS A 187 15.26 -11.49 27.08
C LYS A 187 15.70 -10.20 26.36
N ASN A 188 14.76 -9.31 26.08
CA ASN A 188 15.05 -7.97 25.55
C ASN A 188 15.77 -7.97 24.20
N GLN A 189 15.55 -9.01 23.40
CA GLN A 189 16.12 -9.13 22.06
C GLN A 189 15.26 -8.39 21.05
N PHE A 190 15.87 -7.57 20.21
CA PHE A 190 15.19 -6.82 19.15
C PHE A 190 15.57 -7.40 17.79
N LYS A 191 14.55 -7.66 16.97
CA LYS A 191 14.76 -8.14 15.59
C LYS A 191 14.07 -7.20 14.60
N GLY A 192 14.78 -6.85 13.54
CA GLY A 192 14.31 -6.00 12.47
C GLY A 192 13.87 -6.82 11.26
N ILE A 193 12.84 -6.36 10.56
CA ILE A 193 12.37 -6.94 9.32
C ILE A 193 12.23 -5.83 8.28
N ASP A 194 12.95 -5.99 7.17
CA ASP A 194 12.86 -5.11 6.01
C ASP A 194 11.59 -5.45 5.23
N THR A 195 10.75 -4.46 4.93
CA THR A 195 9.57 -4.66 4.08
C THR A 195 9.87 -4.18 2.67
N LEU A 196 9.61 -5.03 1.67
CA LEU A 196 9.51 -4.71 0.26
C LEU A 196 8.07 -4.33 -0.07
N LEU A 197 7.89 -3.35 -0.96
CA LEU A 197 6.70 -3.11 -1.81
C LEU A 197 5.39 -3.69 -1.26
N HIS A 198 4.54 -2.87 -0.64
CA HIS A 198 3.22 -3.33 -0.20
C HIS A 198 3.21 -4.51 0.80
N GLY A 199 4.31 -4.75 1.53
CA GLY A 199 4.35 -5.64 2.70
C GLY A 199 4.97 -7.03 2.50
N TYR A 200 5.82 -7.23 1.50
CA TYR A 200 6.57 -8.48 1.33
C TYR A 200 7.86 -8.47 2.16
N PHE A 201 8.24 -9.60 2.78
CA PHE A 201 9.54 -9.71 3.45
C PHE A 201 10.60 -10.26 2.49
N THR A 202 11.77 -9.62 2.47
CA THR A 202 12.92 -10.04 1.65
C THR A 202 13.65 -11.24 2.25
N ARG A 203 13.72 -11.32 3.58
CA ARG A 203 14.66 -12.16 4.35
C ARG A 203 14.12 -12.46 5.74
N ASP A 204 14.76 -13.42 6.41
CA ASP A 204 14.54 -13.70 7.82
C ASP A 204 14.81 -12.46 8.70
N PRO A 205 14.09 -12.29 9.82
CA PRO A 205 14.31 -11.20 10.75
C PRO A 205 15.77 -11.13 11.22
N LYS A 206 16.41 -9.97 11.05
CA LYS A 206 17.79 -9.71 11.49
C LYS A 206 17.82 -9.36 12.96
N LEU A 207 18.76 -9.92 13.71
CA LEU A 207 19.00 -9.54 15.10
C LEU A 207 19.64 -8.15 15.13
N LEU A 208 18.98 -7.19 15.76
CA LEU A 208 19.48 -5.82 15.93
C LEU A 208 20.37 -5.71 17.17
N GLY A 209 20.01 -6.43 18.24
CA GLY A 209 20.74 -6.42 19.48
C GLY A 209 19.86 -6.80 20.68
N THR A 210 20.43 -6.61 21.87
CA THR A 210 19.70 -6.72 23.14
C THR A 210 19.68 -5.35 23.78
N PHE A 211 18.50 -4.79 24.00
CA PHE A 211 18.33 -3.41 24.46
C PHE A 211 17.33 -3.36 25.60
N ASN A 212 17.45 -2.43 26.55
CA ASN A 212 16.54 -2.41 27.70
C ASN A 212 15.09 -2.08 27.29
N ASN A 213 14.92 -1.28 26.24
CA ASN A 213 13.63 -0.83 25.73
C ASN A 213 13.73 -0.45 24.24
N LEU A 214 12.60 -0.12 23.62
CA LEU A 214 12.57 0.31 22.20
C LEU A 214 13.35 1.60 21.95
N GLU A 215 13.36 2.53 22.90
CA GLU A 215 14.01 3.84 22.75
C GLU A 215 15.54 3.68 22.61
N THR A 216 16.16 2.92 23.52
CA THR A 216 17.57 2.54 23.42
C THR A 216 17.88 1.73 22.16
N ALA A 217 16.94 0.91 21.67
CA ALA A 217 17.11 0.25 20.38
C ALA A 217 17.13 1.27 19.22
N LEU A 218 16.21 2.24 19.22
CA LEU A 218 16.10 3.28 18.19
C LEU A 218 17.32 4.22 18.14
N GLU A 219 17.97 4.48 19.27
CA GLU A 219 19.22 5.25 19.32
C GLU A 219 20.41 4.53 18.64
N ASN A 220 20.36 3.19 18.60
CA ASN A 220 21.45 2.34 18.11
C ASN A 220 21.22 1.78 16.70
N ILE A 221 20.16 2.23 16.04
CA ILE A 221 19.81 1.81 14.68
C ILE A 221 19.50 3.02 13.81
N SER A 222 19.56 2.81 12.51
CA SER A 222 19.21 3.77 11.47
C SER A 222 18.28 3.12 10.46
N PHE A 223 17.31 3.89 9.99
CA PHE A 223 16.50 3.50 8.84
C PHE A 223 17.20 3.98 7.58
N SER A 224 17.50 3.06 6.68
CA SER A 224 18.18 3.32 5.43
C SER A 224 17.28 3.00 4.25
N TYR A 225 17.50 3.70 3.15
CA TYR A 225 16.84 3.45 1.89
C TYR A 225 17.85 3.65 0.76
N SER A 226 17.81 2.78 -0.25
CA SER A 226 18.66 2.88 -1.44
C SER A 226 17.84 2.87 -2.71
N ILE A 227 18.22 3.71 -3.68
CA ILE A 227 17.50 3.81 -4.95
C ILE A 227 17.67 2.50 -5.74
N GLY A 228 16.54 1.90 -6.12
CA GLY A 228 16.50 0.57 -6.75
C GLY A 228 16.26 -0.56 -5.74
N ASP A 229 16.47 -0.30 -4.45
CA ASP A 229 15.82 -1.09 -3.42
C ASP A 229 14.36 -0.64 -3.34
N HIS A 230 13.46 -1.63 -3.35
CA HIS A 230 12.02 -1.45 -3.30
C HIS A 230 11.50 -1.56 -1.86
N ALA A 231 12.39 -1.26 -0.91
CA ALA A 231 12.24 -1.54 0.51
C ALA A 231 13.04 -0.53 1.32
N MET A 232 12.51 -0.17 2.47
CA MET A 232 13.27 0.48 3.51
C MET A 232 13.93 -0.58 4.40
N SER A 233 15.17 -0.34 4.79
CA SER A 233 15.98 -1.26 5.58
C SER A 233 16.37 -0.67 6.93
N ILE A 234 16.72 -1.55 7.86
CA ILE A 234 17.27 -1.17 9.17
C ILE A 234 18.72 -1.60 9.36
N GLU A 235 19.57 -0.68 9.74
CA GLU A 235 21.02 -0.88 9.88
C GLU A 235 21.48 -0.37 11.25
N ASN A 236 22.57 -0.91 11.78
CA ASN A 236 23.13 -0.40 13.03
C ASN A 236 23.84 0.94 12.78
N THR A 237 23.72 1.92 13.69
CA THR A 237 24.27 3.28 13.46
C THR A 237 25.80 3.29 13.30
N THR A 238 26.50 2.26 13.78
CA THR A 238 27.97 2.14 13.68
C THR A 238 28.46 1.82 12.27
N THR A 239 27.58 1.44 11.33
CA THR A 239 27.98 1.04 9.97
C THR A 239 27.90 2.14 8.92
N THR A 240 27.38 3.32 9.23
CA THR A 240 27.10 4.36 8.24
C THR A 240 28.00 5.60 8.40
N SER A 241 28.72 5.96 7.32
CA SER A 241 29.55 7.18 7.26
C SER A 241 28.78 8.43 6.80
N ILE A 242 27.46 8.30 6.57
CA ILE A 242 26.60 9.35 6.03
C ILE A 242 25.82 9.98 7.19
N PRO A 243 25.77 11.32 7.29
CA PRO A 243 24.99 11.99 8.32
C PRO A 243 23.50 11.64 8.21
N PRO A 244 22.83 11.29 9.32
CA PRO A 244 21.42 10.90 9.30
C PRO A 244 20.50 12.10 9.07
N LEU A 245 19.38 11.88 8.37
CA LEU A 245 18.30 12.85 8.27
C LEU A 245 17.37 12.71 9.48
N SER A 246 17.09 13.82 10.18
CA SER A 246 16.10 13.84 11.24
C SER A 246 14.68 13.96 10.66
N VAL A 247 13.81 13.03 11.03
CA VAL A 247 12.42 12.97 10.59
C VAL A 247 11.53 12.93 11.82
N LYS A 248 10.45 13.72 11.82
CA LYS A 248 9.51 13.77 12.94
C LYS A 248 8.83 12.40 13.11
N LEU A 249 8.87 11.86 14.32
CA LEU A 249 8.17 10.62 14.67
C LEU A 249 6.85 10.93 15.37
N LEU A 250 5.74 10.42 14.82
CA LEU A 250 4.46 10.37 15.52
C LEU A 250 4.33 8.99 16.19
N THR A 251 4.42 8.96 17.51
CA THR A 251 4.37 7.71 18.29
C THR A 251 2.96 7.14 18.36
N ASN A 252 2.87 5.85 18.65
CA ASN A 252 1.58 5.16 18.84
C ASN A 252 0.67 5.87 19.86
N ASP A 253 1.28 6.38 20.93
CA ASP A 253 0.53 6.95 22.05
C ASP A 253 -0.08 8.31 21.64
N LEU A 254 0.65 9.11 20.83
CA LEU A 254 0.13 10.33 20.20
C LEU A 254 -0.95 10.03 19.16
N ILE A 255 -0.86 8.90 18.45
CA ILE A 255 -1.90 8.48 17.49
C ILE A 255 -3.20 8.15 18.24
N ILE A 256 -3.11 7.41 19.35
CA ILE A 256 -4.26 7.09 20.21
C ILE A 256 -4.90 8.38 20.73
N GLU A 257 -4.10 9.28 21.31
CA GLU A 257 -4.59 10.54 21.89
C GLU A 257 -5.28 11.42 20.85
N LYS A 258 -4.64 11.63 19.69
CA LYS A 258 -5.12 12.59 18.69
C LYS A 258 -6.23 12.04 17.80
N TYR A 259 -6.20 10.75 17.46
CA TYR A 259 -7.10 10.15 16.48
C TYR A 259 -8.07 9.12 17.07
N ASN A 260 -7.94 8.78 18.36
CA ASN A 260 -8.74 7.77 19.06
C ASN A 260 -8.69 6.38 18.38
N ILE A 261 -7.49 5.98 17.96
CA ILE A 261 -7.25 4.73 17.25
C ILE A 261 -6.21 3.91 17.98
N ASP A 262 -6.66 2.79 18.55
CA ASP A 262 -5.82 1.81 19.23
C ASP A 262 -5.87 0.46 18.49
N PHE A 263 -5.00 0.33 17.47
CA PHE A 263 -4.86 -0.94 16.76
C PHE A 263 -4.35 -2.05 17.68
N TYR A 264 -3.52 -1.76 18.68
CA TYR A 264 -2.98 -2.76 19.59
C TYR A 264 -4.11 -3.46 20.36
N ALA A 265 -4.97 -2.67 21.01
CA ALA A 265 -6.11 -3.20 21.75
C ALA A 265 -7.10 -3.94 20.86
N TYR A 266 -7.38 -3.43 19.65
CA TYR A 266 -8.26 -4.12 18.71
C TYR A 266 -7.71 -5.50 18.31
N ILE A 267 -6.41 -5.59 18.02
CA ILE A 267 -5.78 -6.84 17.59
C ILE A 267 -5.70 -7.85 18.74
N LEU A 268 -5.54 -7.41 19.99
CA LEU A 268 -5.68 -8.30 21.15
C LEU A 268 -7.07 -8.96 21.21
N ASN A 269 -8.14 -8.21 20.94
CA ASN A 269 -9.49 -8.77 20.87
C ASN A 269 -9.64 -9.76 19.70
N LEU A 270 -9.03 -9.49 18.54
CA LEU A 270 -8.99 -10.44 17.42
C LEU A 270 -8.23 -11.72 17.77
N LEU A 271 -7.12 -11.62 18.52
CA LEU A 271 -6.38 -12.79 19.00
C LEU A 271 -7.17 -13.61 20.03
N GLU A 272 -7.98 -12.96 20.87
CA GLU A 272 -8.91 -13.64 21.76
C GLU A 272 -9.99 -14.38 20.96
N PHE A 273 -10.58 -13.72 19.97
CA PHE A 273 -11.54 -14.34 19.05
C PHE A 273 -10.95 -15.54 18.32
N LYS A 274 -9.71 -15.44 17.83
CA LYS A 274 -8.98 -16.58 17.27
C LYS A 274 -8.87 -17.76 18.25
N LYS A 275 -8.55 -17.51 19.53
CA LYS A 275 -8.47 -18.58 20.54
C LYS A 275 -9.83 -19.26 20.74
N ILE A 276 -10.90 -18.47 20.75
CA ILE A 276 -12.29 -18.95 20.86
C ILE A 276 -12.65 -19.83 19.67
N LEU A 277 -12.39 -19.39 18.44
CA LEU A 277 -12.63 -20.17 17.23
C LEU A 277 -11.90 -21.51 17.29
N VAL A 278 -10.61 -21.52 17.65
CA VAL A 278 -9.83 -22.77 17.77
C VAL A 278 -10.46 -23.72 18.80
N LYS A 279 -10.89 -23.21 19.95
CA LYS A 279 -11.54 -24.01 21.00
C LYS A 279 -12.85 -24.62 20.51
N GLU A 280 -13.71 -23.83 19.86
CA GLU A 280 -15.00 -24.30 19.35
C GLU A 280 -14.84 -25.24 18.14
N ILE A 281 -13.85 -25.04 17.26
CA ILE A 281 -13.49 -26.00 16.20
C ILE A 281 -13.14 -27.37 16.81
N VAL A 282 -12.30 -27.40 17.83
CA VAL A 282 -11.92 -28.66 18.51
C VAL A 282 -13.14 -29.33 19.13
N LYS A 283 -14.03 -28.56 19.75
CA LYS A 283 -15.29 -29.06 20.31
C LYS A 283 -16.23 -29.63 19.25
N CYS A 284 -16.40 -28.95 18.11
CA CYS A 284 -17.17 -29.47 16.96
C CYS A 284 -16.55 -30.75 16.39
N LYS A 285 -15.21 -30.81 16.25
CA LYS A 285 -14.51 -32.03 15.81
C LYS A 285 -14.65 -33.19 16.81
N ARG A 286 -14.70 -32.93 18.12
CA ARG A 286 -14.96 -33.94 19.16
C ARG A 286 -16.39 -34.47 19.08
N LYS A 287 -17.39 -33.58 19.07
CA LYS A 287 -18.81 -33.95 18.90
C LYS A 287 -19.03 -34.76 17.62
N LYS A 288 -18.39 -34.36 16.51
CA LYS A 288 -18.39 -35.11 15.24
C LYS A 288 -17.86 -36.54 15.41
N LYS A 289 -16.75 -36.72 16.14
CA LYS A 289 -16.20 -38.05 16.44
C LYS A 289 -17.13 -38.88 17.34
N GLU A 290 -17.80 -38.27 18.31
CA GLU A 290 -18.78 -38.93 19.18
C GLU A 290 -19.99 -39.41 18.40
N ILE A 291 -20.54 -38.58 17.50
CA ILE A 291 -21.63 -38.96 16.60
C ILE A 291 -21.20 -40.14 15.72
N MET A 292 -19.99 -40.09 15.14
CA MET A 292 -19.45 -41.20 14.34
C MET A 292 -19.30 -42.51 15.12
N LYS A 293 -18.98 -42.45 16.42
CA LYS A 293 -18.86 -43.66 17.25
C LYS A 293 -20.22 -44.33 17.47
N LYS A 294 -21.31 -43.55 17.54
CA LYS A 294 -22.69 -44.05 17.73
C LYS A 294 -23.27 -44.73 16.48
N LEU A 295 -22.68 -44.51 15.30
CA LEU A 295 -23.16 -45.07 14.03
C LEU A 295 -22.69 -46.51 13.81
N SER A 296 -23.58 -47.34 13.25
CA SER A 296 -23.24 -48.69 12.78
C SER A 296 -22.26 -48.64 11.60
N ILE A 297 -21.67 -49.78 11.23
CA ILE A 297 -20.74 -49.87 10.09
C ILE A 297 -21.46 -49.49 8.78
N PHE A 298 -22.69 -49.95 8.58
CA PHE A 298 -23.50 -49.62 7.40
C PHE A 298 -23.84 -48.14 7.33
N ASP A 299 -24.21 -47.52 8.46
CA ASP A 299 -24.51 -46.09 8.51
C ASP A 299 -23.29 -45.22 8.20
N LYS A 300 -22.10 -45.65 8.62
CA LYS A 300 -20.83 -44.97 8.29
C LYS A 300 -20.55 -45.01 6.80
N ILE A 301 -20.82 -46.12 6.13
CA ILE A 301 -20.68 -46.27 4.68
C ILE A 301 -21.71 -45.40 3.97
N LEU A 302 -22.98 -45.47 4.40
CA LEU A 302 -24.07 -44.67 3.84
C LEU A 302 -23.80 -43.16 3.98
N LEU A 303 -23.29 -42.73 5.14
CA LEU A 303 -22.92 -41.33 5.39
C LEU A 303 -21.76 -40.86 4.49
N ARG A 304 -20.78 -41.73 4.19
CA ARG A 304 -19.70 -41.42 3.24
C ARG A 304 -20.21 -41.29 1.80
N LEU A 305 -21.13 -42.17 1.39
CA LEU A 305 -21.73 -42.17 0.05
C LEU A 305 -22.72 -41.02 -0.15
N ASN A 306 -23.48 -40.65 0.89
CA ASN A 306 -24.50 -39.61 0.85
C ASN A 306 -24.01 -38.25 1.36
N ARG A 307 -22.70 -37.99 1.38
CA ARG A 307 -22.10 -36.71 1.80
C ARG A 307 -22.68 -35.48 1.09
N SER A 308 -23.30 -35.67 -0.08
CA SER A 308 -23.95 -34.64 -0.90
C SER A 308 -25.49 -34.61 -0.85
N LYS A 309 -26.15 -35.59 -0.21
CA LYS A 309 -27.62 -35.71 -0.18
C LYS A 309 -28.14 -35.56 1.25
N THR A 310 -28.68 -34.38 1.55
CA THR A 310 -29.05 -33.87 2.89
C THR A 310 -30.32 -34.45 3.52
N ARG A 311 -30.86 -35.59 3.07
CA ARG A 311 -32.25 -35.96 3.44
C ARG A 311 -32.39 -37.42 3.84
N SER A 312 -32.37 -37.70 5.15
CA SER A 312 -33.33 -38.62 5.80
C SER A 312 -33.10 -38.84 7.30
N HIS A 313 -31.87 -38.76 7.83
CA HIS A 313 -31.58 -39.08 9.24
C HIS A 313 -31.09 -37.89 10.08
N LEU A 314 -31.72 -37.66 11.24
CA LEU A 314 -31.39 -36.61 12.21
C LEU A 314 -29.90 -36.64 12.62
N ILE A 315 -29.37 -37.85 12.86
CA ILE A 315 -27.96 -38.05 13.25
C ILE A 315 -26.99 -37.66 12.13
N PHE A 316 -27.38 -37.87 10.86
CA PHE A 316 -26.56 -37.45 9.70
C PHE A 316 -26.57 -35.94 9.53
N TYR A 317 -27.73 -35.31 9.75
CA TYR A 317 -27.86 -33.86 9.74
C TYR A 317 -26.97 -33.23 10.82
N GLU A 318 -27.01 -33.73 12.07
CA GLU A 318 -26.14 -33.23 13.14
C GLU A 318 -24.65 -33.40 12.83
N TYR A 319 -24.25 -34.53 12.24
CA TYR A 319 -22.88 -34.75 11.80
C TYR A 319 -22.44 -33.72 10.76
N ILE A 320 -23.24 -33.53 9.69
CA ILE A 320 -22.94 -32.58 8.61
C ILE A 320 -22.91 -31.16 9.16
N LYS A 321 -23.89 -30.79 10.00
CA LYS A 321 -23.94 -29.47 10.66
C LYS A 321 -22.65 -29.19 11.43
N LYS A 322 -22.16 -30.15 12.23
CA LYS A 322 -20.90 -29.96 12.98
C LYS A 322 -19.64 -29.97 12.12
N GLU A 323 -19.63 -30.73 11.02
CA GLU A 323 -18.55 -30.66 10.02
C GLU A 323 -18.51 -29.27 9.38
N LYS A 324 -19.68 -28.75 9.00
CA LYS A 324 -19.82 -27.45 8.34
C LYS A 324 -19.60 -26.25 9.27
N SER A 325 -20.07 -26.29 10.52
CA SER A 325 -19.73 -25.29 11.53
C SER A 325 -18.22 -25.23 11.76
N ALA A 326 -17.53 -26.38 11.82
CA ALA A 326 -16.08 -26.41 11.96
C ALA A 326 -15.37 -25.81 10.74
N GLN A 327 -15.83 -26.12 9.53
CA GLN A 327 -15.32 -25.53 8.29
C GLN A 327 -15.51 -24.01 8.27
N LEU A 328 -16.71 -23.52 8.58
CA LEU A 328 -17.01 -22.09 8.66
C LEU A 328 -16.09 -21.37 9.65
N MET A 329 -15.87 -21.94 10.84
CA MET A 329 -14.93 -21.36 11.80
C MET A 329 -13.46 -21.38 11.33
N GLU A 330 -13.04 -22.40 10.56
CA GLU A 330 -11.72 -22.43 9.92
C GLU A 330 -11.57 -21.35 8.84
N ASP A 331 -12.63 -21.10 8.08
CA ASP A 331 -12.67 -20.02 7.09
C ASP A 331 -12.62 -18.64 7.78
N LEU A 332 -13.37 -18.44 8.88
CA LEU A 332 -13.30 -17.23 9.71
C LEU A 332 -11.90 -16.99 10.29
N LEU A 333 -11.19 -18.05 10.71
CA LEU A 333 -9.79 -17.94 11.16
C LEU A 333 -8.86 -17.35 10.09
N ASN A 334 -9.08 -17.72 8.82
CA ASN A 334 -8.31 -17.17 7.70
C ASN A 334 -8.70 -15.72 7.41
N MET A 335 -9.99 -15.39 7.52
CA MET A 335 -10.49 -14.05 7.26
C MET A 335 -9.87 -13.00 8.20
N ILE A 336 -9.67 -13.33 9.50
CA ILE A 336 -9.00 -12.44 10.48
C ILE A 336 -7.72 -11.80 9.92
N TRP A 337 -6.95 -12.53 9.12
CA TRP A 337 -5.66 -12.07 8.60
C TRP A 337 -5.73 -11.48 7.19
N THR A 338 -6.73 -11.87 6.41
CA THR A 338 -6.76 -11.65 4.96
C THR A 338 -7.75 -10.58 4.53
N THR A 339 -8.73 -10.24 5.37
CA THR A 339 -9.65 -9.13 5.10
C THR A 339 -9.07 -7.80 5.59
N PRO A 340 -9.37 -6.67 4.91
CA PRO A 340 -9.08 -5.34 5.44
C PRO A 340 -9.72 -5.10 6.81
N LEU A 341 -9.09 -4.33 7.69
CA LEU A 341 -9.60 -4.09 9.03
C LEU A 341 -10.95 -3.34 9.05
N TYR A 342 -11.15 -2.36 8.16
CA TYR A 342 -12.41 -1.60 8.13
C TYR A 342 -13.63 -2.49 7.81
N THR A 343 -13.44 -3.62 7.11
CA THR A 343 -14.55 -4.50 6.76
C THR A 343 -15.04 -5.33 7.95
N HIS A 344 -14.33 -5.30 9.08
CA HIS A 344 -14.77 -5.94 10.30
C HIS A 344 -15.93 -5.20 10.97
N THR A 345 -16.25 -3.98 10.54
CA THR A 345 -17.48 -3.27 10.94
C THR A 345 -18.52 -3.25 9.82
N ILE A 346 -19.68 -2.64 10.09
CA ILE A 346 -20.78 -2.46 9.15
C ILE A 346 -20.31 -1.57 8.00
N HIS A 347 -20.27 -2.10 6.78
CA HIS A 347 -19.87 -1.38 5.58
C HIS A 347 -20.66 -1.89 4.37
N ASN A 348 -20.76 -1.06 3.34
CA ASN A 348 -21.29 -1.49 2.05
C ASN A 348 -20.13 -2.02 1.20
N PRO A 349 -20.12 -3.30 0.80
CA PRO A 349 -19.02 -3.86 0.02
C PRO A 349 -18.90 -3.17 -1.35
N ILE A 350 -17.82 -2.38 -1.53
CA ILE A 350 -17.58 -1.67 -2.79
C ILE A 350 -17.11 -2.67 -3.87
N LYS A 351 -17.39 -2.40 -5.16
CA LYS A 351 -16.92 -3.22 -6.30
C LYS A 351 -15.42 -3.58 -6.29
N GLN A 352 -14.57 -2.79 -5.61
CA GLN A 352 -13.14 -3.06 -5.48
C GLN A 352 -12.83 -4.16 -4.44
N GLU A 353 -13.66 -4.32 -3.42
CA GLU A 353 -13.57 -5.37 -2.40
C GLU A 353 -13.94 -6.75 -2.95
N LEU A 354 -14.82 -6.80 -3.96
CA LEU A 354 -15.21 -8.01 -4.70
C LEU A 354 -14.01 -8.74 -5.35
N LYS A 355 -12.86 -8.08 -5.51
CA LYS A 355 -11.63 -8.71 -6.02
C LYS A 355 -10.96 -9.61 -5.00
N TYR A 356 -11.13 -9.33 -3.71
CA TYR A 356 -10.48 -10.09 -2.63
C TYR A 356 -11.33 -11.25 -2.15
N ILE A 357 -12.65 -11.20 -2.40
CA ILE A 357 -13.62 -12.08 -1.78
C ILE A 357 -14.70 -12.44 -2.81
N GLU A 358 -14.50 -13.59 -3.47
CA GLU A 358 -15.35 -14.03 -4.58
C GLU A 358 -16.83 -14.25 -4.18
N PHE A 359 -17.08 -14.65 -2.92
CA PHE A 359 -18.43 -14.88 -2.42
C PHE A 359 -19.26 -13.58 -2.29
N LEU A 360 -18.61 -12.41 -2.15
CA LEU A 360 -19.34 -11.14 -2.05
C LEU A 360 -20.09 -10.78 -3.35
N LYS A 361 -19.76 -11.42 -4.48
CA LYS A 361 -20.48 -11.25 -5.75
C LYS A 361 -21.92 -11.77 -5.67
N GLU A 362 -22.22 -12.68 -4.73
CA GLU A 362 -23.54 -13.29 -4.58
C GLU A 362 -24.50 -12.46 -3.70
N PHE A 363 -23.99 -11.41 -3.04
CA PHE A 363 -24.83 -10.49 -2.27
C PHE A 363 -25.34 -9.35 -3.14
N GLU A 364 -26.57 -8.91 -2.86
CA GLU A 364 -27.10 -7.68 -3.44
C GLU A 364 -26.24 -6.48 -3.03
N LYS A 365 -26.09 -5.51 -3.94
CA LYS A 365 -25.24 -4.30 -3.78
C LYS A 365 -25.55 -3.42 -2.55
N ASN A 366 -26.58 -3.76 -1.78
CA ASN A 366 -27.07 -2.99 -0.64
C ASN A 366 -27.06 -3.80 0.68
N THR A 367 -26.47 -4.99 0.70
CA THR A 367 -26.36 -5.76 1.95
C THR A 367 -25.26 -5.14 2.81
N VAL A 368 -25.60 -4.61 3.99
CA VAL A 368 -24.67 -3.89 4.87
C VAL A 368 -24.50 -4.65 6.18
N ASP A 369 -23.32 -5.24 6.41
CA ASP A 369 -22.95 -5.87 7.68
C ASP A 369 -21.41 -6.02 7.76
N SER A 370 -20.89 -6.58 8.85
CA SER A 370 -19.49 -6.98 8.97
C SER A 370 -19.16 -8.11 8.00
N ILE A 371 -17.90 -8.16 7.54
CA ILE A 371 -17.46 -9.20 6.61
C ILE A 371 -17.62 -10.62 7.17
N PHE A 372 -17.48 -10.79 8.49
CA PHE A 372 -17.68 -12.07 9.16
C PHE A 372 -19.15 -12.49 9.12
N SER A 373 -20.08 -11.57 9.46
CA SER A 373 -21.52 -11.82 9.40
C SER A 373 -22.00 -12.13 7.98
N LEU A 374 -21.54 -11.34 7.00
CA LEU A 374 -21.85 -11.60 5.58
C LEU A 374 -21.36 -12.99 5.15
N TYR A 375 -20.16 -13.38 5.56
CA TYR A 375 -19.65 -14.72 5.22
C TYR A 375 -20.46 -15.84 5.85
N ILE A 376 -20.86 -15.70 7.12
CA ILE A 376 -21.73 -16.67 7.80
C ILE A 376 -23.04 -16.81 7.03
N ALA A 377 -23.72 -15.71 6.72
CA ALA A 377 -24.98 -15.72 5.97
C ALA A 377 -24.84 -16.39 4.59
N TYR A 378 -23.75 -16.13 3.87
CA TYR A 378 -23.45 -16.80 2.60
C TYR A 378 -23.24 -18.30 2.80
N PHE A 379 -22.45 -18.68 3.80
CA PHE A 379 -22.14 -20.07 4.07
C PHE A 379 -23.38 -20.87 4.48
N GLU A 380 -24.26 -20.29 5.30
CA GLU A 380 -25.56 -20.86 5.69
C GLU A 380 -26.46 -21.07 4.48
N ARG A 381 -26.63 -20.05 3.61
CA ARG A 381 -27.42 -20.15 2.37
C ARG A 381 -26.87 -21.23 1.44
N LYS A 382 -25.55 -21.25 1.23
CA LYS A 382 -24.89 -22.19 0.31
C LYS A 382 -24.97 -23.64 0.78
N ASN A 383 -24.92 -23.87 2.09
CA ASN A 383 -24.91 -25.23 2.65
C ASN A 383 -26.26 -25.67 3.24
N ASN A 384 -27.26 -24.79 3.27
CA ASN A 384 -28.57 -25.00 3.88
C ASN A 384 -28.47 -25.47 5.35
N ILE A 385 -27.68 -24.76 6.14
CA ILE A 385 -27.48 -25.00 7.58
C ILE A 385 -27.67 -23.72 8.38
N THR A 386 -27.87 -23.86 9.69
CA THR A 386 -27.85 -22.75 10.65
C THR A 386 -26.63 -22.88 11.56
N PHE A 387 -25.89 -21.79 11.72
CA PHE A 387 -24.73 -21.66 12.60
C PHE A 387 -25.20 -21.23 14.00
N GLU A 388 -25.02 -22.09 14.99
CA GLU A 388 -25.60 -21.94 16.34
C GLU A 388 -24.53 -21.76 17.42
N GLU A 389 -23.31 -21.45 17.01
CA GLU A 389 -22.20 -21.21 17.92
C GLU A 389 -22.31 -19.78 18.52
N ASN A 390 -23.28 -19.57 19.42
CA ASN A 390 -23.64 -18.25 20.00
C ASN A 390 -22.45 -17.46 20.54
N LEU A 391 -21.51 -18.13 21.21
CA LEU A 391 -20.32 -17.49 21.76
C LEU A 391 -19.38 -16.94 20.66
N VAL A 392 -19.39 -17.54 19.47
CA VAL A 392 -18.68 -17.02 18.29
C VAL A 392 -19.41 -15.79 17.74
N LEU A 393 -20.73 -15.86 17.61
CA LEU A 393 -21.57 -14.75 17.13
C LEU A 393 -21.45 -13.52 18.02
N GLU A 394 -21.57 -13.67 19.34
CA GLU A 394 -21.42 -12.59 20.32
C GLU A 394 -20.04 -11.90 20.21
N LYS A 395 -18.98 -12.67 19.96
CA LYS A 395 -17.63 -12.11 19.77
C LYS A 395 -17.48 -11.39 18.44
N ILE A 396 -18.16 -11.84 17.39
CA ILE A 396 -18.22 -11.12 16.11
C ILE A 396 -18.91 -9.77 16.29
N ASP A 397 -20.05 -9.73 16.99
CA ASP A 397 -20.76 -8.49 17.28
C ASP A 397 -19.89 -7.51 18.09
N ASN A 398 -19.20 -7.99 19.12
CA ASN A 398 -18.27 -7.18 19.91
C ASN A 398 -17.12 -6.61 19.05
N LEU A 399 -16.52 -7.44 18.19
CA LEU A 399 -15.47 -7.00 17.26
C LEU A 399 -15.98 -5.96 16.25
N ARG A 400 -17.21 -6.14 15.75
CA ARG A 400 -17.88 -5.20 14.86
C ARG A 400 -18.07 -3.85 15.51
N ASP A 401 -18.56 -3.84 16.75
CA ASP A 401 -18.87 -2.60 17.48
C ASP A 401 -17.59 -1.86 17.87
N LYS A 402 -16.53 -2.58 18.29
CA LYS A 402 -15.21 -1.98 18.55
C LYS A 402 -14.59 -1.39 17.29
N MET A 403 -14.65 -2.12 16.17
CA MET A 403 -14.17 -1.58 14.89
C MET A 403 -15.04 -0.41 14.44
N ALA A 404 -16.36 -0.41 14.71
CA ALA A 404 -17.24 0.71 14.41
C ALA A 404 -16.78 1.97 15.17
N GLN A 405 -16.51 1.83 16.47
CA GLN A 405 -16.02 2.92 17.30
C GLN A 405 -14.69 3.50 16.82
N MET A 406 -13.78 2.68 16.30
CA MET A 406 -12.52 3.18 15.75
C MET A 406 -12.70 3.76 14.35
N TRP A 407 -13.26 2.98 13.42
CA TRP A 407 -13.34 3.31 12.01
C TRP A 407 -14.36 4.40 11.71
N LEU A 408 -15.59 4.32 12.25
CA LEU A 408 -16.63 5.31 11.94
C LEU A 408 -16.29 6.67 12.55
N TYR A 409 -15.79 6.72 13.78
CA TYR A 409 -15.36 7.99 14.37
C TYR A 409 -14.20 8.62 13.61
N PHE A 410 -13.21 7.81 13.22
CA PHE A 410 -12.13 8.28 12.36
C PHE A 410 -12.65 8.78 11.01
N LYS A 411 -13.58 8.04 10.39
CA LYS A 411 -14.18 8.41 9.11
C LYS A 411 -14.93 9.74 9.20
N GLU A 412 -15.80 9.88 10.20
CA GLU A 412 -16.63 11.08 10.36
C GLU A 412 -15.81 12.32 10.74
N ARG A 413 -14.82 12.17 11.64
CA ARG A 413 -14.07 13.32 12.17
C ARG A 413 -12.84 13.66 11.33
N GLN A 414 -12.04 12.66 10.98
CA GLN A 414 -10.69 12.87 10.43
C GLN A 414 -10.69 12.75 8.91
N PHE A 415 -11.28 11.67 8.39
CA PHE A 415 -11.34 11.43 6.95
C PHE A 415 -12.16 12.49 6.22
N ASN A 416 -13.38 12.78 6.67
CA ASN A 416 -14.21 13.82 6.06
C ASN A 416 -13.60 15.23 6.20
N ALA A 417 -12.89 15.51 7.30
CA ALA A 417 -12.12 16.74 7.44
C ALA A 417 -10.94 16.81 6.46
N ALA A 418 -10.22 15.70 6.27
CA ALA A 418 -9.15 15.60 5.28
C ALA A 418 -9.66 15.79 3.85
N LEU A 419 -10.80 15.19 3.48
CA LEU A 419 -11.42 15.42 2.16
C LEU A 419 -11.79 16.89 1.96
N ARG A 420 -12.40 17.54 2.97
CA ARG A 420 -12.70 18.99 2.89
C ARG A 420 -11.43 19.82 2.74
N LYS A 421 -10.37 19.49 3.47
CA LYS A 421 -9.07 20.16 3.33
C LYS A 421 -8.46 19.95 1.96
N LEU A 422 -8.49 18.73 1.41
CA LEU A 422 -8.01 18.44 0.05
C LEU A 422 -8.78 19.24 -1.01
N ASN A 423 -10.09 19.38 -0.85
CA ASN A 423 -10.91 20.17 -1.77
C ASN A 423 -10.53 21.65 -1.72
N LEU A 424 -10.35 22.22 -0.52
CA LEU A 424 -9.83 23.59 -0.37
C LEU A 424 -8.43 23.71 -0.97
N PHE A 425 -7.58 22.75 -0.68
CA PHE A 425 -6.20 22.69 -1.15
C PHE A 425 -6.09 22.56 -2.68
N SER A 426 -7.07 21.94 -3.34
CA SER A 426 -7.12 21.84 -4.80
C SER A 426 -7.34 23.18 -5.51
N SER A 427 -7.90 24.16 -4.80
CA SER A 427 -8.08 25.53 -5.30
C SER A 427 -6.86 26.43 -5.09
N LEU A 428 -5.82 25.94 -4.40
CA LEU A 428 -4.63 26.71 -4.09
C LEU A 428 -3.85 27.02 -5.37
N SER A 429 -3.63 28.30 -5.63
CA SER A 429 -2.76 28.72 -6.73
C SER A 429 -1.32 28.40 -6.40
N VAL A 430 -0.62 27.71 -7.31
CA VAL A 430 0.82 27.45 -7.22
C VAL A 430 1.65 28.75 -7.27
N MET A 431 1.03 29.87 -7.65
CA MET A 431 1.65 31.20 -7.70
C MET A 431 1.46 32.01 -6.42
N ASP A 432 0.76 31.49 -5.40
CA ASP A 432 0.61 32.15 -4.11
C ASP A 432 1.96 32.26 -3.38
N GLU A 433 2.26 33.43 -2.80
CA GLU A 433 3.50 33.66 -2.05
C GLU A 433 3.60 32.74 -0.82
N ASN A 434 2.45 32.39 -0.22
CA ASN A 434 2.39 31.51 0.95
C ASN A 434 2.24 30.03 0.58
N TYR A 435 2.35 29.67 -0.71
CA TYR A 435 2.10 28.30 -1.19
C TYR A 435 2.89 27.26 -0.41
N VAL A 436 4.19 27.49 -0.19
CA VAL A 436 5.08 26.54 0.50
C VAL A 436 4.63 26.29 1.93
N ASP A 437 4.34 27.35 2.69
CA ASP A 437 3.93 27.22 4.09
C ASP A 437 2.57 26.54 4.22
N ILE A 438 1.64 26.87 3.33
CA ILE A 438 0.32 26.24 3.27
C ILE A 438 0.46 24.74 2.94
N VAL A 439 1.26 24.40 1.92
CA VAL A 439 1.49 23.01 1.51
C VAL A 439 2.16 22.24 2.64
N ASN A 440 3.20 22.79 3.26
CA ASN A 440 3.90 22.14 4.36
C ASN A 440 2.97 21.90 5.56
N LYS A 441 2.16 22.89 5.95
CA LYS A 441 1.17 22.72 7.00
C LYS A 441 0.17 21.60 6.68
N ASN A 442 -0.36 21.58 5.46
CA ASN A 442 -1.33 20.56 5.04
C ASN A 442 -0.70 19.15 4.97
N ILE A 443 0.54 19.02 4.51
CA ILE A 443 1.27 17.74 4.52
C ILE A 443 1.37 17.20 5.96
N ASP A 444 1.79 18.02 6.91
CA ASP A 444 1.97 17.57 8.30
C ASP A 444 0.66 17.13 8.96
N GLU A 445 -0.46 17.75 8.58
CA GLU A 445 -1.78 17.45 9.11
C GLU A 445 -2.44 16.23 8.43
N LEU A 446 -2.27 16.08 7.12
CA LEU A 446 -3.00 15.08 6.31
C LEU A 446 -2.26 13.74 6.20
N ILE A 447 -0.93 13.73 6.18
CA ILE A 447 -0.13 12.50 6.05
C ILE A 447 -0.45 11.47 7.15
N PRO A 448 -0.61 11.85 8.44
CA PRO A 448 -1.03 10.90 9.47
C PRO A 448 -2.41 10.28 9.19
N ILE A 449 -3.36 11.07 8.70
CA ILE A 449 -4.72 10.59 8.37
C ILE A 449 -4.64 9.59 7.21
N PHE A 450 -3.82 9.86 6.20
CA PHE A 450 -3.61 8.96 5.07
C PHE A 450 -2.98 7.63 5.50
N SER A 451 -1.98 7.68 6.39
CA SER A 451 -1.33 6.49 6.95
C SER A 451 -2.31 5.60 7.71
N ILE A 452 -3.11 6.20 8.60
CA ILE A 452 -4.11 5.50 9.40
C ILE A 452 -5.17 4.88 8.50
N TYR A 453 -5.72 5.67 7.56
CA TYR A 453 -6.71 5.19 6.60
C TYR A 453 -6.18 3.99 5.83
N GLU A 454 -4.91 4.03 5.44
CA GLU A 454 -4.30 2.95 4.71
C GLU A 454 -4.22 1.65 5.52
N LEU A 455 -3.84 1.72 6.81
CA LEU A 455 -3.83 0.56 7.69
C LEU A 455 -5.21 -0.06 7.86
N PHE A 456 -6.26 0.75 7.98
CA PHE A 456 -7.63 0.24 7.98
C PHE A 456 -7.96 -0.56 6.73
N HIS A 457 -7.47 -0.10 5.57
CA HIS A 457 -7.79 -0.70 4.29
C HIS A 457 -6.88 -1.85 3.87
N ARG A 458 -5.75 -2.09 4.54
CA ARG A 458 -4.90 -3.27 4.31
C ARG A 458 -5.34 -4.43 5.20
N SER A 459 -5.10 -5.65 4.71
CA SER A 459 -5.21 -6.81 5.57
C SER A 459 -3.99 -6.92 6.48
N LEU A 460 -4.17 -7.57 7.62
CA LEU A 460 -3.07 -7.78 8.58
C LEU A 460 -1.91 -8.56 7.95
N ALA A 461 -2.21 -9.52 7.08
CA ALA A 461 -1.20 -10.28 6.35
C ALA A 461 -0.43 -9.46 5.29
N GLN A 462 -0.91 -8.28 4.89
CA GLN A 462 -0.21 -7.40 3.93
C GLN A 462 0.53 -6.24 4.61
N SER A 463 0.33 -6.04 5.91
CA SER A 463 0.80 -4.83 6.61
C SER A 463 1.66 -5.15 7.82
N VAL A 464 1.21 -6.07 8.68
CA VAL A 464 1.80 -6.29 10.01
C VAL A 464 2.33 -7.71 10.19
N TYR A 465 1.59 -8.71 9.69
CA TYR A 465 1.82 -10.13 9.95
C TYR A 465 1.81 -10.99 8.67
N PRO A 466 2.69 -10.74 7.70
CA PRO A 466 2.69 -11.51 6.47
C PRO A 466 3.08 -12.98 6.67
N GLU A 467 3.59 -13.39 7.83
CA GLU A 467 3.71 -14.82 8.18
C GLU A 467 2.36 -15.53 8.33
N ALA A 468 1.26 -14.77 8.50
CA ALA A 468 -0.07 -15.33 8.75
C ALA A 468 -0.78 -15.85 7.49
N ASP A 469 -0.27 -15.55 6.29
CA ASP A 469 -0.83 -16.02 5.02
C ASP A 469 0.11 -17.06 4.34
N PRO A 470 -0.39 -18.23 3.92
CA PRO A 470 0.43 -19.33 3.42
C PRO A 470 1.29 -18.97 2.19
N GLN A 471 2.56 -19.38 2.22
CA GLN A 471 3.55 -19.10 1.16
C GLN A 471 3.15 -19.62 -0.24
N ILE A 472 2.28 -20.64 -0.33
CA ILE A 472 1.82 -21.24 -1.60
C ILE A 472 1.06 -20.21 -2.47
N ARG A 473 0.37 -19.23 -1.86
CA ARG A 473 -0.28 -18.12 -2.56
C ARG A 473 0.69 -17.08 -3.12
N ARG A 474 1.99 -17.18 -2.78
CA ARG A 474 3.03 -16.21 -3.13
C ARG A 474 3.97 -16.71 -4.22
N PHE A 475 3.66 -17.81 -4.89
CA PHE A 475 4.50 -18.37 -5.95
C PHE A 475 4.81 -17.34 -7.06
N GLY A 476 3.85 -16.51 -7.46
CA GLY A 476 4.08 -15.42 -8.42
C GLY A 476 5.04 -14.34 -7.91
N ALA A 477 5.00 -14.03 -6.60
CA ALA A 477 5.92 -13.09 -5.97
C ALA A 477 7.31 -13.72 -5.75
N TYR A 478 7.39 -15.03 -5.50
CA TYR A 478 8.64 -15.79 -5.47
C TYR A 478 9.27 -15.86 -6.86
N LEU A 479 8.46 -16.05 -7.90
CA LEU A 479 8.90 -16.02 -9.30
C LEU A 479 9.34 -14.62 -9.72
N ALA A 480 8.59 -13.58 -9.35
CA ALA A 480 8.99 -12.20 -9.56
C ALA A 480 10.30 -11.89 -8.81
N SER A 481 10.37 -12.24 -7.51
CA SER A 481 11.57 -12.11 -6.69
C SER A 481 12.75 -12.87 -7.27
N PHE A 482 12.56 -14.06 -7.82
CA PHE A 482 13.59 -14.88 -8.46
C PHE A 482 14.10 -14.23 -9.77
N LEU A 483 13.17 -13.78 -10.63
CA LEU A 483 13.48 -13.11 -11.90
C LEU A 483 14.12 -11.72 -11.69
N THR A 484 13.78 -11.04 -10.59
CA THR A 484 14.40 -9.78 -10.13
C THR A 484 15.52 -10.02 -9.12
N SER A 485 15.84 -11.27 -8.76
CA SER A 485 16.80 -11.56 -7.69
C SER A 485 18.23 -11.30 -8.16
N ARG A 486 19.11 -11.11 -7.18
CA ARG A 486 20.57 -11.08 -7.31
C ARG A 486 21.15 -12.35 -7.96
N TYR A 487 20.35 -13.41 -8.11
CA TYR A 487 20.72 -14.71 -8.71
C TYR A 487 20.38 -14.82 -10.20
N ASN A 488 19.94 -13.74 -10.87
CA ASN A 488 20.05 -13.58 -12.32
C ASN A 488 21.37 -12.86 -12.63
N PRO A 489 22.50 -13.59 -12.72
CA PRO A 489 23.83 -12.98 -12.76
C PRO A 489 24.01 -12.06 -13.97
N ILE A 490 23.33 -12.33 -15.08
CA ILE A 490 23.46 -11.52 -16.30
C ILE A 490 22.73 -10.19 -16.13
N GLY A 491 21.46 -10.19 -15.73
CA GLY A 491 20.70 -8.95 -15.53
C GLY A 491 21.25 -8.08 -14.41
N VAL A 492 21.64 -8.70 -13.28
CA VAL A 492 22.13 -8.01 -12.09
C VAL A 492 23.52 -7.42 -12.34
N ASN A 493 24.43 -8.15 -12.97
CA ASN A 493 25.76 -7.61 -13.29
C ASN A 493 25.66 -6.47 -14.31
N LEU A 494 24.74 -6.56 -15.28
CA LEU A 494 24.49 -5.48 -16.24
C LEU A 494 23.91 -4.23 -15.57
N MET A 495 22.93 -4.39 -14.67
CA MET A 495 22.36 -3.27 -13.91
C MET A 495 23.37 -2.65 -12.92
N ILE A 496 24.16 -3.47 -12.23
CA ILE A 496 25.22 -2.98 -11.33
C ILE A 496 26.28 -2.21 -12.13
N LEU A 497 26.74 -2.76 -13.26
CA LEU A 497 27.70 -2.09 -14.13
C LEU A 497 27.14 -0.76 -14.64
N PHE A 498 25.89 -0.75 -15.09
CA PHE A 498 25.21 0.45 -15.58
C PHE A 498 25.03 1.50 -14.48
N ASN A 499 24.60 1.10 -13.28
CA ASN A 499 24.45 2.00 -12.13
C ASN A 499 25.79 2.56 -11.66
N LYS A 500 26.86 1.73 -11.62
CA LYS A 500 28.22 2.19 -11.30
C LYS A 500 28.73 3.21 -12.31
N LEU A 501 28.51 2.98 -13.60
CA LEU A 501 28.91 3.91 -14.65
C LEU A 501 28.14 5.22 -14.58
N ALA A 502 26.83 5.15 -14.38
CA ALA A 502 26.03 6.34 -14.20
C ALA A 502 26.43 7.11 -12.94
N PHE A 503 26.65 6.42 -11.82
CA PHE A 503 27.12 7.03 -10.58
C PHE A 503 28.47 7.73 -10.78
N ASN A 504 29.45 7.05 -11.39
CA ASN A 504 30.76 7.64 -11.67
C ASN A 504 30.65 8.89 -12.54
N ASN A 505 29.79 8.90 -13.56
CA ASN A 505 29.65 10.05 -14.44
C ASN A 505 28.90 11.21 -13.77
N TRP A 506 27.88 10.92 -12.97
CA TRP A 506 27.25 11.93 -12.12
C TRP A 506 28.25 12.49 -11.12
N SER A 507 29.07 11.65 -10.48
CA SER A 507 30.10 12.08 -9.55
C SER A 507 31.15 12.95 -10.25
N GLN A 508 31.58 12.60 -11.47
CA GLN A 508 32.50 13.43 -12.24
C GLN A 508 31.88 14.78 -12.62
N LEU A 509 30.62 14.80 -13.05
CA LEU A 509 29.91 16.05 -13.34
C LEU A 509 29.84 16.94 -12.10
N ILE A 510 29.47 16.37 -10.95
CA ILE A 510 29.36 17.07 -9.66
C ILE A 510 30.72 17.60 -9.22
N LEU A 511 31.76 16.75 -9.19
CA LEU A 511 33.09 17.12 -8.74
C LEU A 511 33.76 18.14 -9.66
N LYS A 512 33.65 17.96 -10.98
CA LYS A 512 34.25 18.86 -11.97
C LYS A 512 33.63 20.25 -11.93
N ASN A 513 32.31 20.31 -11.81
CA ASN A 513 31.58 21.58 -11.81
C ASN A 513 31.31 22.11 -10.39
N GLN A 514 31.85 21.45 -9.35
CA GLN A 514 31.64 21.76 -7.93
C GLN A 514 30.17 21.97 -7.55
N LEU A 515 29.27 21.17 -8.14
CA LEU A 515 27.83 21.38 -7.99
C LEU A 515 27.39 21.00 -6.57
N ASN A 516 26.72 21.93 -5.89
CA ASN A 516 25.95 21.58 -4.71
C ASN A 516 24.63 20.87 -5.10
N GLN A 517 23.88 20.38 -4.11
CA GLN A 517 22.65 19.62 -4.35
C GLN A 517 21.60 20.40 -5.15
N LYS A 518 21.44 21.70 -4.88
CA LYS A 518 20.47 22.57 -5.57
C LYS A 518 20.90 22.84 -7.02
N GLU A 519 22.20 23.05 -7.25
CA GLU A 519 22.74 23.23 -8.59
C GLU A 519 22.62 21.96 -9.44
N LEU A 520 22.88 20.79 -8.85
CA LEU A 520 22.67 19.51 -9.50
C LEU A 520 21.18 19.31 -9.86
N PHE A 521 20.28 19.67 -8.95
CA PHE A 521 18.84 19.64 -9.19
C PHE A 521 18.47 20.52 -10.40
N LYS A 522 19.00 21.75 -10.45
CA LYS A 522 18.80 22.68 -11.56
C LYS A 522 19.30 22.12 -12.90
N VAL A 523 20.49 21.51 -12.92
CA VAL A 523 21.02 20.84 -14.11
C VAL A 523 20.07 19.75 -14.60
N ILE A 524 19.54 18.92 -13.69
CA ILE A 524 18.63 17.83 -14.03
C ILE A 524 17.31 18.35 -14.58
N LEU A 525 16.70 19.34 -13.94
CA LEU A 525 15.39 19.87 -14.31
C LEU A 525 15.36 20.50 -15.71
N ASN A 526 16.49 21.09 -16.12
CA ASN A 526 16.67 21.71 -17.43
C ASN A 526 16.87 20.70 -18.58
N LEU A 527 16.95 19.40 -18.28
CA LEU A 527 17.10 18.40 -19.33
C LEU A 527 15.84 18.30 -20.20
N PRO A 528 15.98 18.18 -21.53
CA PRO A 528 14.85 18.23 -22.47
C PRO A 528 13.91 17.04 -22.39
N LEU A 529 14.30 15.95 -21.71
CA LEU A 529 13.45 14.77 -21.53
C LEU A 529 12.23 15.03 -20.64
N TRP A 530 12.24 16.07 -19.81
CA TRP A 530 11.12 16.47 -18.94
C TRP A 530 10.11 17.36 -19.66
N LYS A 531 9.85 17.06 -20.94
CA LYS A 531 9.04 17.91 -21.83
C LYS A 531 7.56 18.02 -21.44
N HIS A 532 7.05 17.11 -20.61
CA HIS A 532 5.66 17.13 -20.17
C HIS A 532 5.45 17.90 -18.86
N ILE A 533 6.52 18.19 -18.11
CA ILE A 533 6.43 19.07 -16.94
C ILE A 533 6.28 20.51 -17.42
N PRO A 534 5.23 21.25 -17.03
CA PRO A 534 5.04 22.64 -17.42
C PRO A 534 6.21 23.53 -16.99
N ASN A 535 6.59 24.52 -17.82
CA ASN A 535 7.72 25.41 -17.52
C ASN A 535 7.53 26.17 -16.20
N HIS A 536 6.33 26.69 -15.92
CA HIS A 536 6.07 27.38 -14.66
C HIS A 536 6.28 26.49 -13.42
N ILE A 537 6.01 25.18 -13.51
CA ILE A 537 6.28 24.21 -12.44
C ILE A 537 7.80 24.00 -12.30
N LYS A 538 8.53 23.94 -13.43
CA LYS A 538 10.00 23.87 -13.37
C LYS A 538 10.58 25.12 -12.72
N ASP A 539 10.12 26.30 -13.13
CA ASP A 539 10.59 27.57 -12.60
C ASP A 539 10.32 27.69 -11.10
N LEU A 540 9.14 27.24 -10.63
CA LEU A 540 8.80 27.16 -9.21
C LEU A 540 9.78 26.26 -8.45
N ILE A 541 10.03 25.04 -8.96
CA ILE A 541 10.95 24.09 -8.35
C ILE A 541 12.39 24.61 -8.32
N LEU A 542 12.78 25.52 -9.22
CA LEU A 542 14.12 26.15 -9.22
C LEU A 542 14.25 27.33 -8.26
N LYS A 543 13.15 27.98 -7.91
CA LYS A 543 13.15 29.07 -6.92
C LYS A 543 13.53 28.51 -5.55
N TYR A 544 12.91 27.38 -5.20
CA TYR A 544 13.19 26.60 -4.01
C TYR A 544 14.41 25.70 -4.24
#